data_AF-A0A1F8SMV4-F1
#
_entry.id   AF-A0A1F8SMV4-F1
#
_cell.length_a   1.000
_cell.length_b   1.000
_cell.length_c   1.000
_cell.angle_alpha   90.00
_cell.angle_beta   90.00
_cell.angle_gamma   90.00
#
_symmetry.space_group_name_H-M   'P 1'
#
loop_
_entity.id
_entity.type
_entity.pdbx_description
1 polymer ?
#
loop_
_entity_poly.entity_id
_entity_poly.type
_entity_poly.pdbx_seq_one_letter_code
_entity_poly.pdbx_strand_id
1 'polypeptide(L)'
;PAEYSKSLVDTVLELGADFGRGQPKGERVMIEYAQPNTHHSFHIGHLRNAILGEALARLVGFAGFDTIRATYPGDIGLGVITVLWIYQKFYHGKEPAGIHERGQWLLKIYAEAVAMLEPKEGETPAEKALRENYDSERRDLYRKWDAHDPEVRALWLKTRQWSLDELNAIFDMLDIKMDAWFFESDADEPAKAIVEELVVRGI
;
A
#
# COMPACT_ATOMS: atom_id res chain seq x y z
N PRO A 1 2.98 41.42 -32.95
CA PRO A 1 3.83 40.26 -32.58
C PRO A 1 4.83 40.56 -31.45
N ALA A 2 5.67 41.58 -31.58
CA ALA A 2 6.69 41.92 -30.57
C ALA A 2 6.12 42.37 -29.22
N GLU A 3 5.01 43.13 -29.23
CA GLU A 3 4.37 43.63 -28.01
C GLU A 3 3.71 42.52 -27.18
N TYR A 4 3.06 41.56 -27.83
CA TYR A 4 2.51 40.36 -27.17
C TYR A 4 3.62 39.51 -26.54
N SER A 5 4.71 39.25 -27.27
CA SER A 5 5.84 38.49 -26.75
C SER A 5 6.48 39.17 -25.54
N LYS A 6 6.64 40.49 -25.57
CA LYS A 6 7.17 41.26 -24.42
C LYS A 6 6.24 41.15 -23.21
N SER A 7 4.94 41.42 -23.39
CA SER A 7 3.95 41.33 -22.31
C SER A 7 3.89 39.92 -21.69
N LEU A 8 3.96 38.88 -22.52
CA LEU A 8 3.97 37.49 -22.03
C LEU A 8 5.24 37.21 -21.20
N VAL A 9 6.41 37.61 -21.68
CA VAL A 9 7.67 37.42 -20.95
C VAL A 9 7.65 38.18 -19.62
N ASP A 10 7.22 39.44 -19.63
CA ASP A 10 7.10 40.25 -18.41
C ASP A 10 6.14 39.57 -17.41
N THR A 11 5.00 39.04 -17.87
CA THR A 11 4.03 38.31 -17.03
C THR A 11 4.61 37.02 -16.46
N VAL A 12 5.35 36.25 -17.26
CA VAL A 12 6.02 35.02 -16.80
C VAL A 12 7.07 35.35 -15.73
N LEU A 13 7.85 36.41 -15.92
CA LEU A 13 8.88 36.83 -14.97
C LEU A 13 8.28 37.39 -13.67
N GLU A 14 7.16 38.12 -13.76
CA GLU A 14 6.45 38.67 -12.60
C GLU A 14 5.78 37.57 -11.76
N LEU A 15 5.06 36.65 -12.40
CA LEU A 15 4.35 35.58 -11.71
C LEU A 15 5.25 34.41 -11.29
N GLY A 16 6.39 34.21 -11.97
CA GLY A 16 7.36 33.18 -11.64
C GLY A 16 6.74 31.78 -11.57
N ALA A 17 6.86 31.12 -10.40
CA ALA A 17 6.31 29.78 -10.17
C ALA A 17 4.78 29.73 -10.20
N ASP A 18 4.10 30.88 -10.10
CA ASP A 18 2.65 30.99 -10.15
C ASP A 18 2.11 31.33 -11.54
N PHE A 19 2.97 31.44 -12.56
CA PHE A 19 2.51 31.65 -13.93
C PHE A 19 1.61 30.49 -14.39
N GLY A 20 0.37 30.81 -14.74
CA GLY A 20 -0.66 29.84 -15.13
C GLY A 20 -1.46 29.24 -13.96
N ARG A 21 -1.25 29.70 -12.71
CA ARG A 21 -2.02 29.24 -11.54
C ARG A 21 -3.49 29.68 -11.67
N GLY A 22 -4.40 28.75 -11.36
CA GLY A 22 -5.82 29.03 -11.30
C GLY A 22 -6.22 29.84 -10.07
N GLN A 23 -7.31 30.60 -10.16
CA GLN A 23 -7.90 31.27 -9.00
C GLN A 23 -8.39 30.25 -7.97
N PRO A 24 -8.32 30.55 -6.66
CA PRO A 24 -8.85 29.67 -5.62
C PRO A 24 -10.30 29.28 -5.87
N LYS A 25 -10.59 27.99 -5.67
CA LYS A 25 -11.91 27.38 -5.82
C LYS A 25 -12.46 27.00 -4.45
N GLY A 26 -13.78 26.91 -4.34
CA GLY A 26 -14.46 26.57 -3.08
C GLY A 26 -14.53 25.07 -2.84
N GLU A 27 -14.23 24.27 -3.86
CA GLU A 27 -14.29 22.83 -3.82
C GLU A 27 -12.97 22.19 -3.36
N ARG A 28 -13.11 21.14 -2.56
CA ARG A 28 -12.01 20.29 -2.11
C ARG A 28 -12.00 19.00 -2.92
N VAL A 29 -10.83 18.61 -3.42
CA VAL A 29 -10.64 17.43 -4.26
C VAL A 29 -9.64 16.48 -3.59
N MET A 30 -10.05 15.24 -3.40
CA MET A 30 -9.16 14.18 -2.95
C MET A 30 -8.65 13.39 -4.16
N ILE A 31 -7.34 13.22 -4.26
CA ILE A 31 -6.69 12.36 -5.24
C ILE A 31 -6.11 11.18 -4.48
N GLU A 32 -6.68 9.99 -4.72
CA GLU A 32 -6.21 8.74 -4.14
C GLU A 32 -5.27 8.01 -5.10
N TYR A 33 -4.07 7.66 -4.64
CA TYR A 33 -3.04 7.04 -5.48
C TYR A 33 -1.96 6.29 -4.66
N ALA A 34 -0.98 5.74 -5.39
CA ALA A 34 0.07 4.81 -4.99
C ALA A 34 -0.43 3.43 -4.50
N GLN A 35 -1.43 3.40 -3.62
CA GLN A 35 -2.16 2.23 -3.09
C GLN A 35 -1.32 0.94 -2.99
N PRO A 36 -0.18 0.96 -2.28
CA PRO A 36 0.70 -0.20 -2.23
C PRO A 36 0.14 -1.25 -1.28
N ASN A 37 0.36 -2.52 -1.60
CA ASN A 37 0.16 -3.60 -0.64
C ASN A 37 1.33 -3.62 0.35
N THR A 38 1.01 -3.71 1.64
CA THR A 38 2.01 -3.95 2.68
C THR A 38 2.47 -5.41 2.64
N HIS A 39 3.57 -5.73 3.34
CA HIS A 39 4.19 -7.07 3.32
C HIS A 39 4.67 -7.51 1.92
N HIS A 40 4.79 -6.54 1.01
CA HIS A 40 5.32 -6.68 -0.33
C HIS A 40 6.27 -5.50 -0.58
N SER A 41 7.30 -5.69 -1.41
CA SER A 41 8.21 -4.59 -1.76
C SER A 41 7.60 -3.73 -2.87
N PHE A 42 7.89 -2.43 -2.83
CA PHE A 42 7.46 -1.48 -3.84
C PHE A 42 8.21 -1.73 -5.17
N HIS A 43 7.49 -1.92 -6.27
CA HIS A 43 8.06 -2.17 -7.59
C HIS A 43 7.56 -1.17 -8.65
N ILE A 44 8.11 -1.24 -9.86
CA ILE A 44 7.83 -0.33 -10.96
C ILE A 44 6.33 -0.18 -11.29
N GLY A 45 5.53 -1.25 -11.09
CA GLY A 45 4.08 -1.19 -11.20
C GLY A 45 3.42 -0.12 -10.31
N HIS A 46 3.86 0.02 -9.05
CA HIS A 46 3.35 1.04 -8.14
C HIS A 46 3.86 2.44 -8.51
N LEU A 47 5.08 2.53 -9.07
CA LEU A 47 5.67 3.81 -9.47
C LEU A 47 4.80 4.55 -10.50
N ARG A 48 4.22 3.84 -11.47
CA ARG A 48 3.34 4.44 -12.48
C ARG A 48 2.17 5.17 -11.84
N ASN A 49 1.47 4.51 -10.92
CA ASN A 49 0.31 5.08 -10.24
C ASN A 49 0.74 6.21 -9.30
N ALA A 50 1.85 6.02 -8.57
CA ALA A 50 2.42 7.02 -7.67
C ALA A 50 2.73 8.36 -8.39
N ILE A 51 3.44 8.30 -9.51
CA ILE A 51 3.82 9.50 -10.28
C ILE A 51 2.60 10.15 -10.94
N LEU A 52 1.71 9.35 -11.54
CA LEU A 52 0.51 9.89 -12.19
C LEU A 52 -0.38 10.61 -11.18
N GLY A 53 -0.62 9.99 -10.02
CA GLY A 53 -1.41 10.58 -8.95
C GLY A 53 -0.79 11.85 -8.39
N GLU A 54 0.51 11.86 -8.14
CA GLU A 54 1.21 13.08 -7.68
C GLU A 54 1.14 14.21 -8.73
N ALA A 55 1.35 13.89 -10.01
CA ALA A 55 1.23 14.88 -11.08
C ALA A 55 -0.19 15.47 -11.15
N LEU A 56 -1.22 14.63 -11.02
CA LEU A 56 -2.61 15.08 -10.96
C LEU A 56 -2.86 15.95 -9.71
N ALA A 57 -2.40 15.54 -8.54
CA ALA A 57 -2.56 16.31 -7.31
C ALA A 57 -1.90 17.70 -7.41
N ARG A 58 -0.70 17.78 -8.02
CA ARG A 58 -0.03 19.06 -8.29
C ARG A 58 -0.80 19.92 -9.27
N LEU A 59 -1.27 19.35 -10.38
CA LEU A 59 -2.04 20.09 -11.40
C LEU A 59 -3.38 20.60 -10.86
N VAL A 60 -4.12 19.76 -10.12
CA VAL A 60 -5.40 20.12 -9.51
C VAL A 60 -5.20 21.21 -8.45
N GLY A 61 -4.17 21.09 -7.61
CA GLY A 61 -3.82 22.14 -6.66
C GLY A 61 -3.38 23.44 -7.34
N PHE A 62 -2.62 23.35 -8.43
CA PHE A 62 -2.22 24.51 -9.24
C PHE A 62 -3.39 25.17 -9.97
N ALA A 63 -4.44 24.41 -10.31
CA ALA A 63 -5.69 24.93 -10.86
C ALA A 63 -6.58 25.65 -9.83
N GLY A 64 -6.17 25.70 -8.56
CA GLY A 64 -6.82 26.47 -7.50
C GLY A 64 -7.72 25.67 -6.56
N PHE A 65 -7.80 24.35 -6.70
CA PHE A 65 -8.57 23.49 -5.77
C PHE A 65 -7.80 23.21 -4.49
N ASP A 66 -8.53 23.10 -3.38
CA ASP A 66 -7.99 22.54 -2.13
C ASP A 66 -7.80 21.02 -2.32
N THR A 67 -6.56 20.57 -2.46
CA THR A 67 -6.24 19.21 -2.90
C THR A 67 -5.69 18.37 -1.76
N ILE A 68 -6.30 17.21 -1.52
CA ILE A 68 -5.84 16.19 -0.55
C ILE A 68 -5.20 15.04 -1.32
N ARG A 69 -3.97 14.67 -0.94
CA ARG A 69 -3.29 13.45 -1.39
C ARG A 69 -3.61 12.32 -0.43
N ALA A 70 -4.31 11.30 -0.90
CA ALA A 70 -4.68 10.15 -0.10
C ALA A 70 -4.05 8.88 -0.65
N THR A 71 -3.80 7.91 0.23
CA THR A 71 -3.43 6.55 -0.18
C THR A 71 -4.25 5.53 0.59
N TYR A 72 -4.57 4.41 -0.08
CA TYR A 72 -5.36 3.31 0.47
C TYR A 72 -4.55 2.00 0.43
N PRO A 73 -3.61 1.77 1.38
CA PRO A 73 -2.77 0.57 1.34
C PRO A 73 -3.54 -0.69 1.71
N GLY A 74 -3.31 -1.76 0.94
CA GLY A 74 -3.80 -3.11 1.28
C GLY A 74 -2.94 -3.70 2.39
N ASP A 75 -3.49 -3.82 3.60
CA ASP A 75 -2.77 -4.35 4.76
C ASP A 75 -3.40 -5.59 5.41
N ILE A 76 -4.39 -6.18 4.74
CA ILE A 76 -5.07 -7.40 5.19
C ILE A 76 -5.09 -8.48 4.10
N GLY A 77 -5.61 -9.66 4.43
CA GLY A 77 -5.80 -10.76 3.50
C GLY A 77 -4.70 -11.83 3.49
N LEU A 78 -4.92 -12.89 2.70
CA LEU A 78 -4.09 -14.10 2.74
C LEU A 78 -2.63 -13.87 2.34
N GLY A 79 -2.34 -12.87 1.51
CA GLY A 79 -0.96 -12.51 1.17
C GLY A 79 -0.17 -12.06 2.40
N VAL A 80 -0.75 -11.14 3.18
CA VAL A 80 -0.19 -10.67 4.45
C VAL A 80 -0.02 -11.84 5.42
N ILE A 81 -1.04 -12.67 5.62
CA ILE A 81 -0.96 -13.83 6.52
C ILE A 81 0.13 -14.83 6.08
N THR A 82 0.30 -15.02 4.78
CA THR A 82 1.35 -15.89 4.23
C THR A 82 2.74 -15.41 4.66
N VAL A 83 2.97 -14.09 4.66
CA VAL A 83 4.22 -13.49 5.15
C VAL A 83 4.37 -13.64 6.66
N LEU A 84 3.32 -13.39 7.44
CA LEU A 84 3.36 -13.58 8.89
C LEU A 84 3.69 -15.03 9.26
N TRP A 85 3.07 -15.99 8.58
CA TRP A 85 3.27 -17.43 8.82
C TRP A 85 4.72 -17.84 8.57
N ILE A 86 5.27 -17.53 7.38
CA ILE A 86 6.64 -17.94 7.06
C ILE A 86 7.65 -17.21 7.96
N TYR A 87 7.39 -15.94 8.29
CA TYR A 87 8.21 -15.18 9.22
C TYR A 87 8.26 -15.87 10.58
N GLN A 88 7.10 -16.12 11.18
CA GLN A 88 7.00 -16.72 12.52
C GLN A 88 7.62 -18.13 12.56
N LYS A 89 7.42 -18.92 11.51
CA LYS A 89 7.85 -20.32 11.48
C LYS A 89 9.35 -20.51 11.25
N PHE A 90 9.96 -19.72 10.37
CA PHE A 90 11.34 -19.98 9.91
C PHE A 90 12.32 -18.83 10.17
N TYR A 91 11.82 -17.61 10.33
CA TYR A 91 12.61 -16.39 10.21
C TYR A 91 12.51 -15.43 11.40
N HIS A 92 11.77 -15.78 12.44
CA HIS A 92 11.59 -14.94 13.62
C HIS A 92 12.96 -14.56 14.24
N GLY A 93 13.23 -13.26 14.33
CA GLY A 93 14.50 -12.72 14.83
C GLY A 93 15.66 -12.75 13.82
N LYS A 94 15.40 -13.07 12.54
CA LYS A 94 16.39 -13.07 11.45
C LYS A 94 16.17 -11.94 10.44
N GLU A 95 15.33 -10.95 10.78
CA GLU A 95 15.09 -9.80 9.92
C GLU A 95 16.36 -8.94 9.70
N PRO A 96 16.56 -8.38 8.49
CA PRO A 96 17.63 -7.43 8.26
C PRO A 96 17.39 -6.09 8.98
N ALA A 97 18.49 -5.38 9.27
CA ALA A 97 18.46 -4.11 9.98
C ALA A 97 18.04 -2.93 9.09
N GLY A 98 18.44 -2.92 7.82
CA GLY A 98 18.17 -1.82 6.90
C GLY A 98 16.72 -1.80 6.37
N ILE A 99 16.21 -0.60 6.13
CA ILE A 99 14.80 -0.34 5.78
C ILE A 99 14.45 -1.00 4.44
N HIS A 100 15.23 -0.70 3.39
CA HIS A 100 15.00 -1.24 2.04
C HIS A 100 15.25 -2.75 1.99
N GLU A 101 16.28 -3.23 2.69
CA GLU A 101 16.59 -4.65 2.78
C GLU A 101 15.43 -5.42 3.41
N ARG A 102 14.73 -4.83 4.38
CA ARG A 102 13.59 -5.48 5.05
C ARG A 102 12.40 -5.62 4.12
N GLY A 103 12.06 -4.57 3.37
CA GLY A 103 10.99 -4.64 2.37
C GLY A 103 11.24 -5.70 1.29
N GLN A 104 12.44 -5.70 0.71
CA GLN A 104 12.86 -6.74 -0.25
C GLN A 104 12.88 -8.14 0.36
N TRP A 105 13.28 -8.25 1.62
CA TRP A 105 13.28 -9.51 2.33
C TRP A 105 11.88 -10.06 2.58
N LEU A 106 10.90 -9.21 2.92
CA LEU A 106 9.49 -9.62 3.03
C LEU A 106 8.96 -10.19 1.70
N LEU A 107 9.30 -9.57 0.58
CA LEU A 107 8.97 -10.09 -0.75
C LEU A 107 9.63 -11.46 -1.02
N LYS A 108 10.89 -11.63 -0.62
CA LYS A 108 11.61 -12.90 -0.81
C LYS A 108 10.97 -14.03 -0.01
N ILE A 109 10.69 -13.83 1.27
CA ILE A 109 10.08 -14.86 2.11
C ILE A 109 8.63 -15.12 1.67
N TYR A 110 7.91 -14.11 1.15
CA TYR A 110 6.61 -14.33 0.52
C TYR A 110 6.69 -15.31 -0.66
N ALA A 111 7.61 -15.07 -1.60
CA ALA A 111 7.79 -15.95 -2.76
C ALA A 111 8.17 -17.38 -2.34
N GLU A 112 9.02 -17.52 -1.31
CA GLU A 112 9.35 -18.82 -0.73
C GLU A 112 8.11 -19.51 -0.12
N ALA A 113 7.29 -18.77 0.62
CA ALA A 113 6.07 -19.31 1.23
C ALA A 113 5.08 -19.78 0.16
N VAL A 114 4.90 -19.00 -0.90
CA VAL A 114 4.06 -19.39 -2.04
C VAL A 114 4.56 -20.70 -2.66
N ALA A 115 5.87 -20.82 -2.91
CA ALA A 115 6.46 -22.05 -3.45
C ALA A 115 6.37 -23.27 -2.50
N MET A 116 6.28 -23.04 -1.18
CA MET A 116 6.02 -24.09 -0.18
C MET A 116 4.55 -24.55 -0.17
N LEU A 117 3.63 -23.67 -0.55
CA LEU A 117 2.17 -23.91 -0.53
C LEU A 117 1.63 -24.38 -1.89
N GLU A 118 2.40 -24.21 -2.96
CA GLU A 118 2.04 -24.60 -4.32
C GLU A 118 2.15 -26.13 -4.53
N PRO A 119 1.10 -26.80 -5.04
CA PRO A 119 1.17 -28.20 -5.41
C PRO A 119 2.21 -28.44 -6.51
N LYS A 120 3.03 -29.47 -6.36
CA LYS A 120 4.07 -29.81 -7.34
C LYS A 120 3.69 -31.05 -8.12
N GLU A 121 3.94 -31.04 -9.42
CA GLU A 121 3.78 -32.23 -10.25
C GLU A 121 4.72 -33.34 -9.77
N GLY A 122 4.17 -34.51 -9.48
CA GLY A 122 4.93 -35.65 -8.95
C GLY A 122 5.25 -35.58 -7.45
N GLU A 123 4.61 -34.70 -6.67
CA GLU A 123 4.82 -34.65 -5.22
C GLU A 123 4.54 -36.01 -4.55
N THR A 124 5.43 -36.41 -3.65
CA THR A 124 5.25 -37.62 -2.84
C THR A 124 4.11 -37.41 -1.83
N PRO A 125 3.50 -38.49 -1.31
CA PRO A 125 2.50 -38.35 -0.24
C PRO A 125 3.00 -37.60 1.00
N ALA A 126 4.29 -37.69 1.31
CA ALA A 126 4.91 -36.96 2.41
C ALA A 126 5.02 -35.46 2.14
N GLU A 127 5.43 -35.07 0.93
CA GLU A 127 5.49 -33.66 0.52
C GLU A 127 4.11 -33.02 0.47
N LYS A 128 3.10 -33.76 -0.04
CA LYS A 128 1.71 -33.33 -0.03
C LYS A 128 1.21 -33.09 1.40
N ALA A 129 1.42 -34.06 2.30
CA ALA A 129 1.01 -33.94 3.70
C ALA A 129 1.69 -32.75 4.40
N LEU A 130 2.98 -32.50 4.11
CA LEU A 130 3.71 -31.36 4.65
C LEU A 130 3.13 -30.03 4.15
N ARG A 131 2.84 -29.92 2.85
CA ARG A 131 2.21 -28.75 2.23
C ARG A 131 0.82 -28.46 2.80
N GLU A 132 0.00 -29.50 2.97
CA GLU A 132 -1.33 -29.38 3.60
C GLU A 132 -1.23 -28.95 5.07
N ASN A 133 -0.24 -29.44 5.80
CA ASN A 133 0.03 -28.98 7.17
C ASN A 133 0.43 -27.49 7.19
N TYR A 134 1.29 -27.04 6.27
CA TYR A 134 1.65 -25.63 6.14
C TYR A 134 0.44 -24.74 5.80
N ASP A 135 -0.44 -25.18 4.90
CA ASP A 135 -1.67 -24.44 4.61
C ASP A 135 -2.60 -24.38 5.84
N SER A 136 -2.70 -25.47 6.61
CA SER A 136 -3.46 -25.50 7.86
C SER A 136 -2.93 -24.48 8.87
N GLU A 137 -1.63 -24.48 9.12
CA GLU A 137 -0.99 -23.51 10.04
C GLU A 137 -1.23 -22.06 9.60
N ARG A 138 -1.12 -21.78 8.30
CA ARG A 138 -1.41 -20.44 7.73
C ARG A 138 -2.87 -20.04 7.96
N ARG A 139 -3.83 -20.94 7.74
CA ARG A 139 -5.25 -20.67 7.96
C ARG A 139 -5.55 -20.48 9.45
N ASP A 140 -4.92 -21.25 10.32
CA ASP A 140 -5.04 -21.08 11.77
C ASP A 140 -4.53 -19.69 12.20
N LEU A 141 -3.41 -19.23 11.63
CA LEU A 141 -2.90 -17.88 11.86
C LEU A 141 -3.88 -16.81 11.38
N TYR A 142 -4.53 -17.02 10.23
CA TYR A 142 -5.55 -16.08 9.75
C TYR A 142 -6.73 -15.98 10.73
N ARG A 143 -7.24 -17.13 11.22
CA ARG A 143 -8.32 -17.13 12.21
C ARG A 143 -7.93 -16.42 13.50
N LYS A 144 -6.68 -16.55 13.95
CA LYS A 144 -6.17 -15.81 15.11
C LYS A 144 -6.10 -14.31 14.84
N TRP A 145 -5.66 -13.91 13.65
CA TRP A 145 -5.63 -12.49 13.25
C TRP A 145 -7.03 -11.87 13.25
N ASP A 146 -8.02 -12.59 12.69
CA ASP A 146 -9.44 -12.19 12.62
C ASP A 146 -10.07 -12.14 14.02
N ALA A 147 -9.70 -13.08 14.91
CA ALA A 147 -10.10 -13.05 16.32
C ALA A 147 -9.34 -12.01 17.18
N HIS A 148 -8.59 -11.09 16.56
CA HIS A 148 -7.78 -10.06 17.23
C HIS A 148 -6.79 -10.61 18.27
N ASP A 149 -6.19 -11.78 18.02
CA ASP A 149 -5.14 -12.32 18.88
C ASP A 149 -4.00 -11.30 19.09
N PRO A 150 -3.66 -10.92 20.34
CA PRO A 150 -2.72 -9.84 20.60
C PRO A 150 -1.33 -10.06 20.01
N GLU A 151 -0.83 -11.29 20.02
CA GLU A 151 0.51 -11.59 19.50
C GLU A 151 0.53 -11.51 17.98
N VAL A 152 -0.49 -12.06 17.32
CA VAL A 152 -0.61 -12.01 15.85
C VAL A 152 -0.83 -10.58 15.36
N ARG A 153 -1.65 -9.78 16.06
CA ARG A 153 -1.86 -8.36 15.72
C ARG A 153 -0.61 -7.53 15.95
N ALA A 154 0.15 -7.79 17.03
CA ALA A 154 1.41 -7.10 17.28
C ALA A 154 2.45 -7.42 16.20
N LEU A 155 2.55 -8.69 15.80
CA LEU A 155 3.43 -9.11 14.72
C LEU A 155 3.03 -8.43 13.40
N TRP A 156 1.74 -8.46 13.06
CA TRP A 156 1.19 -7.81 11.87
C TRP A 156 1.50 -6.31 11.83
N LEU A 157 1.27 -5.57 12.93
CA LEU A 157 1.58 -4.14 12.98
C LEU A 157 3.09 -3.88 12.82
N LYS A 158 3.94 -4.70 13.44
CA LYS A 158 5.40 -4.60 13.33
C LYS A 158 5.86 -4.79 11.88
N THR A 159 5.40 -5.86 11.23
CA THR A 159 5.78 -6.16 9.84
C THR A 159 5.12 -5.22 8.84
N ARG A 160 3.92 -4.71 9.13
CA ARG A 160 3.27 -3.62 8.37
C ARG A 160 4.13 -2.37 8.40
N GLN A 161 4.60 -1.96 9.58
CA GLN A 161 5.41 -0.75 9.73
C GLN A 161 6.70 -0.83 8.91
N TRP A 162 7.31 -2.01 8.80
CA TRP A 162 8.49 -2.21 7.96
C TRP A 162 8.25 -1.90 6.48
N SER A 163 7.09 -2.28 5.93
CA SER A 163 6.72 -1.91 4.56
C SER A 163 6.43 -0.42 4.44
N LEU A 164 5.81 0.18 5.46
CA LEU A 164 5.52 1.62 5.47
C LEU A 164 6.80 2.47 5.55
N ASP A 165 7.80 2.03 6.29
CA ASP A 165 9.10 2.70 6.39
C ASP A 165 9.81 2.71 5.01
N GLU A 166 9.82 1.57 4.30
CA GLU A 166 10.36 1.49 2.94
C GLU A 166 9.58 2.40 1.97
N LEU A 167 8.26 2.37 2.05
CA LEU A 167 7.38 3.17 1.20
C LEU A 167 7.60 4.67 1.41
N ASN A 168 7.69 5.12 2.66
CA ASN A 168 7.94 6.52 2.99
C ASN A 168 9.30 6.97 2.45
N ALA A 169 10.35 6.16 2.59
CA ALA A 169 11.66 6.46 2.01
C ALA A 169 11.60 6.62 0.48
N ILE A 170 10.76 5.83 -0.20
CA ILE A 170 10.53 5.95 -1.65
C ILE A 170 9.74 7.22 -1.97
N PHE A 171 8.68 7.54 -1.22
CA PHE A 171 7.92 8.77 -1.41
C PHE A 171 8.78 10.02 -1.21
N ASP A 172 9.62 10.03 -0.18
CA ASP A 172 10.59 11.11 0.06
C ASP A 172 11.54 11.29 -1.12
N MET A 173 12.06 10.18 -1.67
CA MET A 173 12.93 10.20 -2.85
C MET A 173 12.22 10.77 -4.10
N LEU A 174 10.90 10.56 -4.21
CA LEU A 174 10.09 10.98 -5.35
C LEU A 174 9.43 12.36 -5.16
N ASP A 175 9.67 13.04 -4.03
CA ASP A 175 8.95 14.26 -3.62
C ASP A 175 7.42 14.05 -3.65
N ILE A 176 6.97 12.88 -3.21
CA ILE A 176 5.56 12.55 -3.05
C ILE A 176 5.18 12.79 -1.60
N LYS A 177 4.06 13.46 -1.38
CA LYS A 177 3.52 13.72 -0.04
C LYS A 177 2.17 13.04 0.10
N MET A 178 1.86 12.51 1.27
CA MET A 178 0.55 11.96 1.56
C MET A 178 -0.06 12.72 2.73
N ASP A 179 -1.25 13.28 2.53
CA ASP A 179 -1.99 14.03 3.53
C ASP A 179 -2.87 13.09 4.38
N ALA A 180 -3.36 12.00 3.78
CA ALA A 180 -4.21 11.01 4.43
C ALA A 180 -3.83 9.57 4.07
N TRP A 181 -3.92 8.69 5.06
CA TRP A 181 -3.72 7.24 4.92
C TRP A 181 -4.96 6.53 5.40
N PHE A 182 -5.52 5.67 4.54
CA PHE A 182 -6.69 4.87 4.83
C PHE A 182 -6.30 3.40 4.68
N PHE A 183 -6.26 2.63 5.76
CA PHE A 183 -5.87 1.23 5.64
C PHE A 183 -7.09 0.36 5.33
N GLU A 184 -6.91 -0.68 4.52
CA GLU A 184 -7.98 -1.65 4.27
C GLU A 184 -8.48 -2.28 5.59
N SER A 185 -7.57 -2.49 6.55
CA SER A 185 -7.91 -2.91 7.91
C SER A 185 -8.83 -1.96 8.68
N ASP A 186 -8.85 -0.65 8.37
CA ASP A 186 -9.75 0.31 9.02
C ASP A 186 -11.20 0.13 8.53
N ALA A 187 -11.39 -0.45 7.35
CA ALA A 187 -12.70 -0.68 6.73
C ALA A 187 -13.28 -2.08 6.99
N ASP A 188 -12.50 -3.03 7.52
CA ASP A 188 -12.90 -4.44 7.67
C ASP A 188 -14.18 -4.61 8.52
N GLU A 189 -14.21 -4.06 9.73
CA GLU A 189 -15.37 -4.14 10.62
C GLU A 189 -16.60 -3.37 10.09
N PRO A 190 -16.48 -2.10 9.65
CA PRO A 190 -17.59 -1.39 9.00
C PRO A 190 -18.16 -2.12 7.78
N ALA A 191 -17.31 -2.76 6.98
CA ALA A 191 -17.73 -3.50 5.80
C ALA A 191 -18.60 -4.71 6.16
N LYS A 192 -18.27 -5.45 7.23
CA LYS A 192 -19.10 -6.58 7.72
C LYS A 192 -20.51 -6.11 8.08
N ALA A 193 -20.63 -4.98 8.78
CA ALA A 193 -21.93 -4.41 9.14
C ALA A 193 -22.75 -4.00 7.90
N ILE A 194 -22.11 -3.41 6.88
CA ILE A 194 -22.78 -3.07 5.62
C ILE A 194 -23.26 -4.33 4.90
N VAL A 195 -22.44 -5.38 4.84
CA VAL A 195 -22.82 -6.66 4.21
C VAL A 195 -24.03 -7.26 4.91
N GLU A 196 -24.06 -7.27 6.24
CA GLU A 196 -25.23 -7.75 7.00
C GLU A 196 -26.49 -6.94 6.69
N GLU A 197 -26.38 -5.61 6.61
CA GLU A 197 -27.50 -4.74 6.22
C GLU A 197 -28.01 -5.08 4.81
N LEU A 198 -27.10 -5.25 3.84
CA LEU A 198 -27.45 -5.57 2.46
C LEU A 198 -28.13 -6.93 2.35
N VAL A 199 -27.65 -7.95 3.07
CA VAL A 199 -28.27 -9.28 3.15
C VAL A 199 -29.68 -9.20 3.73
N VAL A 200 -29.88 -8.43 4.80
CA VAL A 200 -31.23 -8.20 5.38
C VAL A 200 -32.15 -7.53 4.35
N ARG A 201 -31.61 -6.66 3.50
CA ARG A 201 -32.35 -5.98 2.43
C ARG A 201 -32.56 -6.85 1.18
N GLY A 202 -32.03 -8.07 1.15
CA GLY A 202 -32.16 -8.99 0.03
C GLY A 202 -31.40 -8.56 -1.23
N ILE A 203 -30.34 -7.76 -1.06
CA ILE A 203 -29.37 -7.38 -2.09
C ILE A 203 -28.20 -8.35 -2.02
#